data_AF-V6LAN4-F1
#
_entry.id   AF-V6LAN4-F1
#
_cell.length_a   1.000
_cell.length_b   1.000
_cell.length_c   1.000
_cell.angle_alpha   90.00
_cell.angle_beta   90.00
_cell.angle_gamma   90.00
#
_symmetry.space_group_name_H-M   'P 1'
#
loop_
_entity.id
_entity.type
_entity.pdbx_description
1 polymer ?
#
loop_
_entity_poly.entity_id
_entity_poly.type
_entity_poly.pdbx_seq_one_letter_code
_entity_poly.pdbx_strand_id
1 'polypeptide(L)'
;RLRGGPGREPCSRRLCSGAERVLGPPEDGLEPVRFEEGAMGIDPRELSDTQLLKELATIHRTRHDTLLHGSPDALSAHNARMAELEGEYLRRNPQRPVAAGRTRRGARERGREDC
;
A
#
# COMPACT_ATOMS: atom_id res chain seq x y z
N ARG A 1 -18.78 -31.62 42.92
CA ARG A 1 -19.93 -32.17 42.17
C ARG A 1 -19.60 -32.08 40.68
N LEU A 2 -19.26 -33.22 40.08
CA LEU A 2 -18.99 -33.37 38.65
C LEU A 2 -20.34 -33.48 37.91
N ARG A 3 -20.52 -32.68 36.86
CA ARG A 3 -21.32 -33.01 35.66
C ARG A 3 -20.48 -32.49 34.50
N GLY A 4 -19.90 -33.27 33.60
CA GLY A 4 -20.34 -34.56 33.07
C GLY A 4 -21.16 -34.28 31.81
N GLY A 5 -20.50 -34.24 30.67
CA GLY A 5 -21.12 -34.16 29.34
C GLY A 5 -20.10 -34.22 28.21
N PRO A 6 -19.63 -35.41 27.79
CA PRO A 6 -18.86 -35.59 26.57
C PRO A 6 -19.81 -35.80 25.38
N GLY A 7 -19.56 -35.11 24.27
CA GLY A 7 -20.27 -35.29 23.01
C GLY A 7 -19.30 -35.35 21.84
N ARG A 8 -18.43 -36.35 21.84
CA ARG A 8 -17.75 -36.84 20.63
C ARG A 8 -18.43 -38.15 20.26
N GLU A 9 -18.78 -38.29 18.98
CA GLU A 9 -18.58 -39.48 18.13
C GLU A 9 -19.53 -39.46 16.91
N PRO A 10 -19.20 -40.18 15.82
CA PRO A 10 -19.26 -39.67 14.47
C PRO A 10 -20.27 -40.43 13.60
N CYS A 11 -20.64 -39.83 12.48
CA CYS A 11 -21.34 -40.50 11.39
C CYS A 11 -21.22 -39.60 10.16
N SER A 12 -20.92 -40.01 8.95
CA SER A 12 -20.43 -41.26 8.40
C SER A 12 -20.20 -40.92 6.93
N ARG A 13 -18.96 -41.09 6.50
CA ARG A 13 -18.55 -41.46 5.14
C ARG A 13 -19.72 -41.98 4.29
N ARG A 14 -20.20 -41.18 3.33
CA ARG A 14 -20.92 -41.72 2.18
C ARG A 14 -20.58 -40.93 0.92
N LEU A 15 -19.58 -41.50 0.24
CA LEU A 15 -19.47 -41.67 -1.20
C LEU A 15 -19.40 -40.41 -2.08
N CYS A 16 -18.18 -40.20 -2.59
CA CYS A 16 -17.93 -39.67 -3.92
C CYS A 16 -18.88 -40.27 -4.95
N SER A 17 -19.55 -39.45 -5.75
CA SER A 17 -20.09 -39.84 -7.06
C SER A 17 -20.25 -38.60 -7.92
N GLY A 18 -19.30 -38.44 -8.84
CA GLY A 18 -19.45 -37.90 -10.19
C GLY A 18 -20.34 -36.68 -10.41
N ALA A 19 -19.70 -35.56 -10.73
CA ALA A 19 -19.79 -34.99 -12.06
C ALA A 19 -18.83 -33.80 -12.11
N GLU A 20 -17.60 -34.06 -12.57
CA GLU A 20 -16.85 -33.03 -13.27
C GLU A 20 -17.66 -32.66 -14.52
N ARG A 21 -18.51 -31.66 -14.38
CA ARG A 21 -18.88 -30.83 -15.51
C ARG A 21 -18.16 -29.53 -15.30
N VAL A 22 -16.94 -29.49 -15.83
CA VAL A 22 -16.29 -28.24 -16.20
C VAL A 22 -17.24 -27.59 -17.21
N LEU A 23 -18.18 -26.80 -16.69
CA LEU A 23 -18.83 -25.78 -17.47
C LEU A 23 -17.73 -24.71 -17.61
N GLY A 24 -16.98 -24.82 -18.70
CA GLY A 24 -16.09 -23.73 -19.11
C GLY A 24 -16.88 -22.43 -19.17
N PRO A 25 -16.31 -21.29 -18.77
CA PRO A 25 -17.01 -20.03 -18.82
C PRO A 25 -17.50 -19.75 -20.26
N PRO A 26 -18.68 -19.13 -20.44
CA PRO A 26 -19.11 -18.68 -21.75
C PRO A 26 -18.12 -17.67 -22.33
N GLU A 27 -17.82 -17.86 -23.62
CA GLU A 27 -16.99 -17.00 -24.46
C GLU A 27 -17.69 -15.65 -24.70
N ASP A 28 -17.85 -14.85 -23.65
CA ASP A 28 -18.15 -13.43 -23.77
C ASP A 28 -16.82 -12.69 -23.72
N GLY A 29 -16.44 -12.13 -24.88
CA GLY A 29 -15.20 -11.41 -25.17
C GLY A 29 -15.03 -10.10 -24.40
N LEU A 30 -15.08 -10.18 -23.07
CA LEU A 30 -14.47 -9.22 -22.18
C LEU A 30 -13.23 -9.91 -21.65
N GLU A 31 -12.10 -9.62 -22.29
CA GLU A 31 -10.80 -9.72 -21.65
C GLU A 31 -10.98 -9.31 -20.18
N PRO A 32 -10.50 -10.08 -19.19
CA PRO A 32 -10.19 -9.44 -17.93
C PRO A 32 -9.12 -8.43 -18.32
N VAL A 33 -9.53 -7.18 -18.57
CA VAL A 33 -8.71 -6.04 -18.25
C VAL A 33 -8.21 -6.38 -16.86
N ARG A 34 -6.94 -6.78 -16.78
CA ARG A 34 -6.24 -6.93 -15.53
C ARG A 34 -6.53 -5.60 -14.86
N PHE A 35 -7.43 -5.62 -13.88
CA PHE A 35 -7.82 -4.42 -13.16
C PHE A 35 -6.52 -3.98 -12.52
N GLU A 36 -5.90 -2.97 -13.14
CA GLU A 36 -4.59 -2.41 -12.83
C GLU A 36 -4.32 -2.61 -11.34
N GLU A 37 -3.56 -3.67 -11.07
CA GLU A 37 -3.44 -4.26 -9.76
C GLU A 37 -2.65 -3.25 -8.94
N GLY A 38 -3.37 -2.46 -8.16
CA GLY A 38 -2.82 -1.38 -7.37
C GLY A 38 -1.66 -1.92 -6.53
N ALA A 39 -0.47 -1.40 -6.82
CA ALA A 39 0.77 -1.52 -6.04
C ALA A 39 1.92 -2.40 -6.57
N MET A 40 2.09 -2.55 -7.89
CA MET A 40 3.47 -2.66 -8.41
C MET A 40 3.72 -1.59 -9.45
N GLY A 41 3.87 -0.36 -8.93
CA GLY A 41 4.43 0.74 -9.71
C GLY A 41 5.85 0.38 -10.15
N ILE A 42 6.23 0.89 -11.32
CA ILE A 42 7.60 0.85 -11.85
C ILE A 42 8.60 1.15 -10.73
N ASP A 43 9.73 0.42 -10.67
CA ASP A 43 10.76 0.64 -9.66
C ASP A 43 11.15 2.13 -9.67
N PRO A 44 11.19 2.82 -8.52
CA PRO A 44 11.61 4.22 -8.44
C PRO A 44 12.91 4.53 -9.20
N ARG A 45 13.83 3.56 -9.27
CA ARG A 45 15.11 3.67 -9.98
C ARG A 45 14.95 3.78 -11.49
N GLU A 46 13.90 3.20 -12.05
CA GLU A 46 13.58 3.23 -13.48
C GLU A 46 12.80 4.48 -13.88
N LEU A 47 12.26 5.23 -12.91
CA LEU A 47 11.55 6.49 -13.18
C LEU A 47 12.52 7.60 -13.61
N SER A 48 12.14 8.33 -14.67
CA SER A 48 12.78 9.62 -14.97
C SER A 48 12.50 10.65 -13.86
N ASP A 49 13.35 11.67 -13.73
CA ASP A 49 13.18 12.70 -12.69
C ASP A 49 11.81 13.38 -12.72
N THR A 50 11.30 13.68 -13.93
CA THR A 50 9.98 14.26 -14.11
C THR A 50 8.86 13.32 -13.66
N GLN A 51 8.98 12.02 -13.92
CA GLN A 51 8.00 11.03 -13.47
C GLN A 51 8.08 10.84 -11.95
N LEU A 52 9.28 10.74 -11.40
CA LEU A 52 9.51 10.63 -9.95
C LEU A 52 8.85 11.79 -9.19
N LEU A 53 9.03 13.03 -9.66
CA LEU A 53 8.41 14.21 -9.05
C LEU A 53 6.87 14.19 -9.17
N LYS A 54 6.32 13.73 -10.29
CA LYS A 54 4.86 13.59 -10.47
C LYS A 54 4.27 12.54 -9.55
N GLU A 55 4.93 11.38 -9.42
CA GLU A 55 4.51 10.31 -8.53
C GLU A 55 4.59 10.76 -7.06
N LEU A 56 5.66 11.44 -6.66
CA LEU A 56 5.81 12.02 -5.32
C LEU A 56 4.69 13.02 -5.00
N ALA A 57 4.38 13.92 -5.92
CA ALA A 57 3.28 14.87 -5.73
C ALA A 57 1.94 14.15 -5.57
N THR A 58 1.71 13.09 -6.36
CA THR A 58 0.47 12.30 -6.33
C THR A 58 0.32 11.53 -5.02
N ILE A 59 1.37 10.82 -4.58
CA ILE A 59 1.33 10.01 -3.35
C ILE A 59 1.21 10.89 -2.10
N HIS A 60 1.85 12.06 -2.08
CA HIS A 60 1.68 13.02 -0.98
C HIS A 60 0.28 13.62 -0.93
N ARG A 61 -0.34 13.90 -2.09
CA ARG A 61 -1.71 14.42 -2.17
C ARG A 61 -2.73 13.44 -1.60
N THR A 62 -2.60 12.15 -1.90
CA THR A 62 -3.56 11.12 -1.48
C THR A 62 -3.27 10.52 -0.11
N ARG A 63 -2.16 10.91 0.54
CA ARG A 63 -1.76 10.39 1.86
C ARG A 63 -2.84 10.57 2.92
N HIS A 64 -3.41 11.77 3.02
CA HIS A 64 -4.38 12.05 4.07
C HIS A 64 -5.66 11.24 3.89
N ASP A 65 -6.12 11.11 2.64
CA ASP A 65 -7.28 10.29 2.31
C ASP A 65 -7.03 8.80 2.60
N THR A 66 -5.87 8.28 2.21
CA THR A 66 -5.47 6.88 2.50
C THR A 66 -5.35 6.64 4.00
N LEU A 67 -4.89 7.63 4.77
CA LEU A 67 -4.78 7.54 6.22
C LEU A 67 -6.15 7.46 6.91
N LEU A 68 -7.14 8.22 6.42
CA LEU A 68 -8.47 8.29 7.05
C LEU A 68 -9.40 7.18 6.58
N HIS A 69 -9.32 6.79 5.32
CA HIS A 69 -10.34 5.94 4.67
C HIS A 69 -9.76 4.65 4.07
N GLY A 70 -8.44 4.47 4.06
CA GLY A 70 -7.79 3.27 3.55
C GLY A 70 -7.91 2.09 4.51
N SER A 71 -7.88 0.86 3.96
CA SER A 71 -7.69 -0.34 4.77
C SER A 71 -6.27 -0.36 5.37
N PRO A 72 -6.03 -1.17 6.43
CA PRO A 72 -4.69 -1.32 6.99
C PRO A 72 -3.65 -1.74 5.95
N ASP A 73 -4.00 -2.65 5.05
CA ASP A 73 -3.12 -3.13 3.98
C ASP A 73 -2.85 -2.04 2.95
N ALA A 74 -3.87 -1.27 2.57
CA ALA A 74 -3.72 -0.14 1.65
C ALA A 74 -2.79 0.94 2.24
N LEU A 75 -2.95 1.25 3.53
CA LEU A 75 -2.07 2.19 4.24
C LEU A 75 -0.62 1.66 4.31
N SER A 76 -0.44 0.37 4.57
CA SER A 76 0.88 -0.26 4.61
C SER A 76 1.60 -0.16 3.25
N ALA A 77 0.91 -0.55 2.17
CA ALA A 77 1.43 -0.45 0.81
C ALA A 77 1.73 1.01 0.41
N HIS A 78 0.85 1.94 0.78
CA HIS A 78 1.04 3.37 0.53
C HIS A 78 2.28 3.92 1.25
N ASN A 79 2.50 3.54 2.51
CA ASN A 79 3.68 3.95 3.27
C ASN A 79 4.97 3.37 2.69
N ALA A 80 4.96 2.10 2.25
CA ALA A 80 6.11 1.46 1.62
C ALA A 80 6.51 2.20 0.34
N ARG A 81 5.54 2.43 -0.57
CA ARG A 81 5.79 3.14 -1.83
C ARG A 81 6.24 4.59 -1.61
N MET A 82 5.70 5.27 -0.60
CA MET A 82 6.14 6.62 -0.24
C MET A 82 7.61 6.65 0.19
N ALA A 83 8.01 5.72 1.06
CA ALA A 83 9.40 5.62 1.51
C ALA A 83 10.36 5.30 0.36
N GLU A 84 9.95 4.45 -0.59
CA GLU A 84 10.73 4.11 -1.78
C GLU A 84 10.98 5.31 -2.69
N LEU A 85 9.92 6.05 -3.04
CA LEU A 85 10.00 7.25 -3.88
C LEU A 85 10.80 8.37 -3.20
N GLU A 86 10.57 8.60 -1.91
CA GLU A 86 11.31 9.60 -1.14
C GLU A 86 12.79 9.23 -1.04
N GLY A 87 13.09 7.94 -0.80
CA GLY A 87 14.44 7.42 -0.76
C GLY A 87 15.18 7.65 -2.08
N GLU A 88 14.54 7.40 -3.22
CA GLU A 88 15.14 7.66 -4.52
C GLU A 88 15.36 9.16 -4.76
N TYR A 89 14.39 10.01 -4.42
CA TYR A 89 14.55 11.45 -4.54
C TYR A 89 15.72 11.97 -3.71
N LEU A 90 15.86 11.50 -2.47
CA LEU A 90 16.97 11.88 -1.58
C LEU A 90 18.33 11.38 -2.09
N ARG A 91 18.38 10.19 -2.69
CA ARG A 91 19.60 9.66 -3.33
C ARG A 91 20.05 10.53 -4.51
N ARG A 92 19.11 10.95 -5.37
CA ARG A 92 19.39 11.82 -6.52
C ARG A 92 19.70 13.27 -6.12
N ASN A 93 19.19 13.73 -4.99
CA ASN A 93 19.26 15.13 -4.56
C ASN A 93 19.93 15.29 -3.18
N PRO A 94 21.22 14.95 -3.03
CA PRO A 94 21.92 15.09 -1.76
C PRO A 94 22.07 16.57 -1.33
N GLN A 95 22.14 17.49 -2.29
CA GLN A 95 22.30 18.93 -2.05
C GLN A 95 20.97 19.69 -2.04
N ARG A 96 19.84 19.03 -1.75
CA ARG A 96 18.53 19.68 -1.78
C ARG A 96 18.49 20.88 -0.82
N PRO A 97 17.87 22.01 -1.21
CA PRO A 97 17.71 23.14 -0.32
C PRO A 97 16.80 22.77 0.86
N VAL A 98 17.29 22.96 2.07
CA VAL A 98 16.50 22.81 3.30
C VAL A 98 16.21 24.20 3.83
N ALA A 99 14.93 24.57 3.89
CA ALA A 99 14.53 25.85 4.46
C ALA A 99 15.01 25.92 5.92
N ALA A 100 15.85 26.92 6.26
CA ALA A 100 16.41 27.09 7.59
C ALA A 100 15.32 27.05 8.67
N GLY A 101 14.15 27.64 8.38
CA GLY A 101 13.05 27.67 9.32
C GLY A 101 12.34 26.33 9.60
N ARG A 102 12.56 25.32 8.75
CA ARG A 102 12.12 23.93 8.95
C ARG A 102 13.15 23.09 9.72
N THR A 103 14.31 23.67 10.05
CA THR A 103 15.31 23.05 10.93
C THR A 103 15.09 23.46 12.38
N ARG A 104 15.51 22.60 13.33
CA ARG A 104 15.47 22.95 14.76
C ARG A 104 16.32 24.18 15.09
N ARG A 105 17.47 24.33 14.42
CA ARG A 105 18.36 25.50 14.62
C ARG A 105 17.67 26.78 14.16
N GLY A 106 17.18 26.82 12.93
CA GLY A 106 16.47 27.99 12.42
C GLY A 106 15.15 28.28 13.14
N ALA A 107 14.48 27.28 13.74
CA ALA A 107 13.33 27.52 14.62
C ALA A 107 13.72 28.26 15.91
N ARG A 108 14.89 27.95 16.47
CA ARG A 108 15.42 28.63 17.66
C ARG A 108 15.96 30.03 17.35
N GLU A 109 16.51 30.24 16.17
CA GLU A 109 17.02 31.55 15.73
C GLU A 109 15.88 32.55 15.55
N ARG A 110 14.76 32.17 14.90
CA ARG A 110 13.59 33.05 14.76
C ARG A 110 13.04 33.55 16.10
N GLY A 111 12.90 32.67 17.09
CA GLY A 111 12.43 33.05 18.43
C GLY A 111 13.40 33.95 19.21
N ARG A 112 14.65 34.11 18.75
CA ARG A 112 15.60 35.09 19.31
C ARG A 112 15.50 36.46 18.64
N GLU A 113 15.03 36.50 17.39
CA GLU A 113 14.81 37.74 16.64
C GLU A 113 13.54 38.48 17.13
N ASP A 114 12.62 37.75 17.77
CA ASP A 114 11.36 38.25 18.33
C ASP A 114 11.46 38.74 19.81
N CYS A 115 12.67 38.95 20.37
CA CYS A 115 12.90 39.47 21.73
C CYS A 115 13.52 40.87 21.75
#